data_AF-A0A7J5WNR3-F1
#
_entry.id   AF-A0A7J5WNR3-F1
#
_cell.length_a   1.000
_cell.length_b   1.000
_cell.length_c   1.000
_cell.angle_alpha   90.00
_cell.angle_beta   90.00
_cell.angle_gamma   90.00
#
_symmetry.space_group_name_H-M   'P 1'
#
loop_
_entity.id
_entity.type
_entity.pdbx_description
1 polymer ?
#
loop_
_entity_poly.entity_id
_entity_poly.type
_entity_poly.pdbx_seq_one_letter_code
_entity_poly.pdbx_strand_id
1 'polypeptide(L)'
;MYTVENYIVGRWVKGDGDGQLLFNAVTGDPIAKATSQGIDFAQVVHYARNQGNTALRKMSFHERGLMLKALALHLREHLDRFYPISYQTGATKADSWVDIEGGIGNLFSYASLRRKFPDTPYCLDGEHHSLGKANTFM
;
A
#
# COMPACT_ATOMS: atom_id res chain seq x y z
N MET A 1 7.08 24.05 -9.48
CA MET A 1 7.80 23.10 -8.61
C MET A 1 7.11 23.03 -7.26
N TYR A 2 6.81 21.83 -6.76
CA TYR A 2 6.14 21.63 -5.46
C TYR A 2 7.01 20.80 -4.50
N THR A 3 6.67 20.79 -3.21
CA THR A 3 7.32 19.92 -2.21
C THR A 3 6.46 18.67 -2.01
N VAL A 4 7.07 17.49 -2.13
CA VAL A 4 6.42 16.22 -1.82
C VAL A 4 6.33 16.09 -0.30
N GLU A 5 5.11 16.01 0.22
CA GLU A 5 4.87 15.81 1.65
C GLU A 5 4.86 14.32 2.01
N ASN A 6 5.19 14.03 3.26
CA ASN A 6 5.20 12.69 3.83
C ASN A 6 3.89 12.47 4.60
N TYR A 7 3.13 11.42 4.29
CA TYR A 7 1.95 11.07 5.10
C TYR A 7 2.36 10.15 6.26
N ILE A 8 2.56 10.74 7.44
CA ILE A 8 3.07 10.06 8.64
C ILE A 8 2.25 10.45 9.87
N VAL A 9 2.09 9.52 10.82
CA VAL A 9 1.34 9.75 12.07
C VAL A 9 -0.09 10.29 11.79
N GLY A 10 -0.71 9.84 10.70
CA GLY A 10 -2.07 10.22 10.31
C GLY A 10 -2.23 11.63 9.72
N ARG A 11 -1.14 12.29 9.30
CA ARG A 11 -1.19 13.63 8.71
C ARG A 11 -0.09 13.83 7.65
N TRP A 12 -0.27 14.84 6.81
CA TRP A 12 0.76 15.30 5.88
C TRP A 12 1.80 16.17 6.60
N VAL A 13 3.08 15.90 6.38
CA VAL A 13 4.21 16.60 7.00
C VAL A 13 5.28 16.91 5.95
N LYS A 14 5.69 18.17 5.86
CA LYS A 14 6.87 18.60 5.10
C LYS A 14 8.13 18.22 5.86
N GLY A 15 9.09 17.58 5.19
CA GLY A 15 10.43 17.42 5.77
C GLY A 15 11.21 18.73 5.75
N ASP A 16 12.24 18.79 6.59
CA ASP A 16 13.11 19.96 6.73
C ASP A 16 14.13 20.07 5.57
N GLY A 17 14.78 21.24 5.49
CA GLY A 17 15.87 21.50 4.56
C GLY A 17 15.43 21.71 3.10
N ASP A 18 16.41 21.84 2.21
CA ASP A 18 16.17 22.12 0.78
C ASP A 18 15.69 20.91 -0.02
N GLY A 19 15.90 19.71 0.52
CA GLY A 19 15.55 18.43 -0.08
C GLY A 19 16.28 18.10 -1.39
N GLN A 20 15.95 16.93 -1.93
CA GLN A 20 16.44 16.47 -3.22
C GLN A 20 15.51 16.94 -4.33
N LEU A 21 16.08 17.59 -5.36
CA LEU A 21 15.35 17.92 -6.58
C LEU A 21 15.00 16.66 -7.37
N LEU A 22 13.76 16.59 -7.81
CA LEU A 22 13.24 15.60 -8.75
C LEU A 22 13.06 16.29 -10.10
N PHE A 23 13.42 15.59 -11.18
CA PHE A 23 13.44 16.14 -12.53
C PHE A 23 12.53 15.35 -13.46
N ASN A 24 12.01 16.03 -14.48
CA ASN A 24 11.41 15.40 -15.64
C ASN A 24 12.53 14.75 -16.48
N ALA A 25 12.47 13.44 -16.69
CA ALA A 25 13.50 12.69 -17.40
C ALA A 25 13.55 12.98 -18.91
N VAL A 26 12.49 13.58 -19.49
CA VAL A 26 12.42 13.93 -20.91
C VAL A 26 12.97 15.33 -21.17
N THR A 27 12.59 16.31 -20.34
CA THR A 27 12.97 17.72 -20.55
C THR A 27 14.16 18.18 -19.72
N GLY A 28 14.45 17.50 -18.61
CA GLY A 28 15.45 17.91 -17.63
C GLY A 28 14.95 18.99 -16.65
N ASP A 29 13.70 19.44 -16.75
CA ASP A 29 13.16 20.48 -15.88
C ASP A 29 12.89 19.96 -14.45
N PRO A 30 13.12 20.78 -13.41
CA PRO A 30 12.79 20.40 -12.04
C PRO A 30 11.27 20.38 -11.81
N ILE A 31 10.75 19.25 -11.32
CA ILE A 31 9.31 19.03 -11.07
C ILE A 31 8.93 19.27 -9.62
N ALA A 32 9.74 18.75 -8.69
CA ALA A 32 9.44 18.73 -7.27
C ALA A 32 10.72 18.65 -6.42
N LYS A 33 10.55 18.82 -5.11
CA LYS A 33 11.57 18.53 -4.09
C LYS A 33 11.01 17.53 -3.09
N ALA A 34 11.84 16.59 -2.64
CA ALA A 34 11.47 15.61 -1.62
C ALA A 34 12.54 15.54 -0.52
N THR A 35 12.10 15.42 0.73
CA THR A 35 12.99 15.32 1.89
C THR A 35 12.31 14.56 3.03
N SER A 36 13.11 13.78 3.75
CA SER A 36 12.74 13.13 5.00
C SER A 36 13.51 13.69 6.21
N GLN A 37 14.30 14.76 6.02
CA GLN A 37 15.02 15.41 7.11
C GLN A 37 14.03 15.92 8.16
N GLY A 38 14.39 15.83 9.44
CA GLY A 38 13.53 16.25 10.56
C GLY A 38 12.43 15.24 10.93
N ILE A 39 12.24 14.16 10.17
CA ILE A 39 11.26 13.13 10.50
C ILE A 39 11.78 12.24 11.64
N ASP A 40 11.00 12.16 12.72
CA ASP A 40 11.18 11.16 13.78
C ASP A 40 10.64 9.79 13.32
N PHE A 41 11.53 8.97 12.77
CA PHE A 41 11.18 7.62 12.32
C PHE A 41 10.79 6.68 13.46
N ALA A 42 11.26 6.90 14.69
CA ALA A 42 10.85 6.09 15.83
C ALA A 42 9.36 6.32 16.11
N GLN A 43 8.91 7.57 16.09
CA GLN A 43 7.50 7.93 16.21
C GLN A 43 6.66 7.36 15.05
N VAL A 44 7.15 7.46 13.80
CA VAL A 44 6.44 6.95 12.62
C VAL A 44 6.17 5.44 12.75
N VAL A 45 7.19 4.66 13.10
CA VAL A 45 7.07 3.22 13.28
C VAL A 45 6.19 2.88 14.49
N HIS A 46 6.33 3.62 15.59
CA HIS A 46 5.50 3.44 16.77
C HIS A 46 4.00 3.63 16.45
N TYR A 47 3.66 4.70 15.71
CA TYR A 47 2.29 4.94 15.26
C TYR A 47 1.78 3.83 14.36
N ALA A 48 2.56 3.41 13.36
CA ALA A 48 2.17 2.34 12.44
C ALA A 48 1.88 1.01 13.18
N ARG A 49 2.71 0.68 14.19
CA ARG A 49 2.56 -0.56 15.00
C ARG A 49 1.41 -0.51 15.99
N ASN A 50 1.13 0.65 16.59
CA ASN A 50 0.13 0.75 17.64
C ASN A 50 -1.26 1.13 17.12
N GLN A 51 -1.34 1.91 16.05
CA GLN A 51 -2.62 2.34 15.46
C GLN A 51 -2.96 1.54 14.20
N GLY A 52 -2.12 1.65 13.16
CA GLY A 52 -2.38 1.00 11.87
C GLY A 52 -2.51 -0.52 11.99
N ASN A 53 -1.56 -1.15 12.67
CA ASN A 53 -1.55 -2.60 12.86
C ASN A 53 -2.72 -3.07 13.75
N THR A 54 -3.06 -2.32 14.81
CA THR A 54 -4.20 -2.65 15.68
C THR A 54 -5.52 -2.59 14.93
N ALA A 55 -5.70 -1.61 14.03
CA ALA A 55 -6.89 -1.54 13.19
C ALA A 55 -6.95 -2.72 12.20
N LEU A 56 -5.85 -3.02 11.50
CA LEU A 56 -5.83 -4.05 10.45
C LEU A 56 -5.91 -5.48 10.98
N ARG A 57 -5.33 -5.78 12.14
CA ARG A 57 -5.36 -7.13 12.74
C ARG A 57 -6.72 -7.54 13.29
N LYS A 58 -7.57 -6.56 13.62
CA LYS A 58 -8.95 -6.82 14.05
C LYS A 58 -9.83 -7.29 12.89
N MET A 59 -9.44 -6.96 11.66
CA MET A 59 -10.19 -7.34 10.47
C MET A 59 -9.97 -8.80 10.08
N SER A 60 -10.95 -9.41 9.44
CA SER A 60 -10.77 -10.71 8.78
C SER A 60 -9.95 -10.60 7.50
N PHE A 61 -9.49 -11.74 6.96
CA PHE A 61 -8.89 -11.76 5.63
C PHE A 61 -9.87 -11.31 4.54
N HIS A 62 -11.17 -11.54 4.73
CA HIS A 62 -12.20 -11.11 3.77
C HIS A 62 -12.37 -9.60 3.79
N GLU A 63 -12.48 -9.00 4.96
CA GLU A 63 -12.57 -7.54 5.12
C GLU A 63 -11.35 -6.84 4.53
N ARG A 64 -10.13 -7.32 4.84
CA ARG A 64 -8.91 -6.77 4.23
C ARG A 64 -8.87 -6.96 2.72
N GLY A 65 -9.31 -8.12 2.21
CA GLY A 65 -9.40 -8.35 0.77
C GLY A 65 -10.41 -7.46 0.07
N LEU A 66 -11.55 -7.15 0.70
CA LEU A 66 -12.53 -6.19 0.20
C LEU A 66 -11.99 -4.76 0.22
N MET A 67 -11.22 -4.39 1.26
CA MET A 67 -10.53 -3.10 1.33
C MET A 67 -9.51 -2.95 0.19
N LEU A 68 -8.73 -4.00 -0.13
CA LEU A 68 -7.83 -4.00 -1.30
C LEU A 68 -8.60 -3.84 -2.61
N LYS A 69 -9.76 -4.49 -2.76
CA LYS A 69 -10.63 -4.30 -3.93
C LYS A 69 -11.12 -2.86 -4.05
N ALA A 70 -11.55 -2.26 -2.94
CA ALA A 70 -12.00 -0.87 -2.90
C ALA A 70 -10.87 0.09 -3.30
N LEU A 71 -9.65 -0.14 -2.80
CA LEU A 71 -8.46 0.63 -3.19
C LEU A 71 -8.17 0.48 -4.69
N ALA A 72 -8.20 -0.73 -5.23
CA ALA A 72 -7.97 -0.97 -6.65
C ALA A 72 -8.99 -0.24 -7.55
N LEU A 73 -10.27 -0.25 -7.17
CA LEU A 73 -11.32 0.49 -7.87
C LEU A 73 -11.07 2.00 -7.81
N HIS A 74 -10.77 2.53 -6.62
CA HIS A 74 -10.46 3.94 -6.44
C HIS A 74 -9.27 4.39 -7.29
N LEU A 75 -8.16 3.64 -7.29
CA LEU A 75 -6.99 3.98 -8.10
C LEU A 75 -7.33 3.94 -9.60
N ARG A 76 -8.17 3.01 -10.05
CA ARG A 76 -8.57 2.92 -11.47
C ARG A 76 -9.38 4.14 -11.94
N GLU A 77 -10.05 4.85 -11.05
CA GLU A 77 -10.76 6.09 -11.38
C GLU A 77 -9.83 7.29 -11.59
N HIS A 78 -8.53 7.16 -11.28
CA HIS A 78 -7.54 8.24 -11.31
C HIS A 78 -6.41 8.00 -12.33
N LEU A 79 -6.62 7.11 -13.30
CA LEU A 79 -5.63 6.79 -14.34
C LEU A 79 -5.18 8.04 -15.12
N ASP A 80 -6.13 8.92 -15.42
CA ASP A 80 -5.90 10.20 -16.10
C ASP A 80 -4.89 11.11 -15.37
N ARG A 81 -4.74 10.95 -14.04
CA ARG A 81 -3.74 11.66 -13.23
C ARG A 81 -2.41 10.90 -13.15
N PHE A 82 -2.45 9.57 -13.12
CA PHE A 82 -1.23 8.76 -13.00
C PHE A 82 -0.39 8.76 -14.28
N TYR A 83 -1.01 8.63 -15.45
CA TYR A 83 -0.28 8.58 -16.72
C TYR A 83 0.55 9.85 -17.00
N PRO A 84 0.03 11.08 -16.84
CA PRO A 84 0.83 12.30 -17.00
C PRO A 84 2.00 12.42 -16.03
N ILE A 85 1.89 11.85 -14.82
CA ILE A 85 3.01 11.80 -13.87
C ILE A 85 4.04 10.77 -14.36
N SER A 86 3.59 9.58 -14.75
CA SER A 86 4.47 8.51 -15.24
C SER A 86 5.25 8.92 -16.49
N TYR A 87 4.65 9.67 -17.42
CA TYR A 87 5.36 10.17 -18.61
C TYR A 87 6.53 11.11 -18.27
N GLN A 88 6.51 11.79 -17.12
CA GLN A 88 7.65 12.60 -16.68
C GLN A 88 8.86 11.74 -16.26
N THR A 89 8.68 10.43 -16.10
CA THR A 89 9.77 9.47 -15.88
C THR A 89 10.43 9.00 -17.18
N GLY A 90 9.93 9.44 -18.35
CA GLY A 90 10.39 9.00 -19.67
C GLY A 90 9.73 7.71 -20.18
N ALA A 91 8.82 7.11 -19.39
CA ALA A 91 8.09 5.93 -19.77
C ALA A 91 7.14 6.18 -20.96
N THR A 92 7.08 5.24 -21.90
CA THR A 92 6.01 5.22 -22.91
C THR A 92 4.68 4.85 -22.26
N LYS A 93 3.58 4.93 -23.02
CA LYS A 93 2.27 4.44 -22.55
C LYS A 93 2.30 2.95 -22.21
N ALA A 94 3.01 2.13 -22.99
CA ALA A 94 3.12 0.70 -22.75
C ALA A 94 3.91 0.41 -21.47
N ASP A 95 5.02 1.12 -21.24
CA ASP A 95 5.81 0.96 -20.00
C ASP A 95 5.00 1.44 -18.78
N SER A 96 4.33 2.58 -18.89
CA SER A 96 3.47 3.15 -17.84
C SER A 96 2.31 2.22 -17.48
N TRP A 97 1.76 1.52 -18.47
CA TRP A 97 0.70 0.55 -18.27
C TRP A 97 1.13 -0.60 -17.35
N VAL A 98 2.39 -1.06 -17.46
CA VAL A 98 2.93 -2.12 -16.60
C VAL A 98 3.00 -1.69 -15.14
N ASP A 99 3.48 -0.48 -14.85
CA ASP A 99 3.58 0.04 -13.48
C ASP A 99 2.19 0.36 -12.89
N ILE A 100 1.38 1.11 -13.63
CA ILE A 100 0.10 1.63 -13.13
C ILE A 100 -0.97 0.54 -13.13
N GLU A 101 -1.32 0.02 -14.30
CA GLU A 101 -2.41 -0.94 -14.42
C GLU A 101 -1.98 -2.35 -13.96
N GLY A 102 -0.70 -2.70 -14.11
CA GLY A 102 -0.14 -3.90 -13.50
C GLY A 102 -0.19 -3.86 -11.96
N GLY A 103 0.16 -2.72 -11.35
CA GLY A 103 0.02 -2.51 -9.90
C GLY A 103 -1.43 -2.60 -9.41
N ILE A 104 -2.37 -1.96 -10.12
CA ILE A 104 -3.81 -2.06 -9.83
C ILE A 104 -4.31 -3.49 -10.00
N GLY A 105 -3.88 -4.19 -11.06
CA GLY A 105 -4.20 -5.59 -11.32
C GLY A 105 -3.72 -6.50 -10.18
N ASN A 106 -2.52 -6.24 -9.65
CA ASN A 106 -1.99 -6.98 -8.51
C ASN A 106 -2.86 -6.81 -7.25
N LEU A 107 -3.38 -5.61 -6.98
CA LEU A 107 -4.34 -5.38 -5.89
C LEU A 107 -5.62 -6.21 -6.08
N PHE A 108 -6.16 -6.29 -7.30
CA PHE A 108 -7.32 -7.16 -7.58
C PHE A 108 -7.01 -8.65 -7.37
N SER A 109 -5.82 -9.10 -7.79
CA SER A 109 -5.36 -10.48 -7.58
C SER A 109 -5.33 -10.83 -6.09
N TYR A 110 -4.65 -10.03 -5.26
CA TYR A 110 -4.60 -10.23 -3.81
C TYR A 110 -5.96 -10.08 -3.14
N ALA A 111 -6.80 -9.14 -3.57
CA ALA A 111 -8.18 -9.01 -3.10
C ALA A 111 -8.99 -10.29 -3.36
N SER A 112 -8.75 -10.98 -4.47
CA SER A 112 -9.45 -12.21 -4.86
C SER A 112 -9.01 -13.43 -4.03
N LEU A 113 -7.75 -13.44 -3.56
CA LEU A 113 -7.17 -14.50 -2.73
C LEU A 113 -7.86 -14.60 -1.37
N ARG A 114 -8.56 -13.57 -0.89
CA ARG A 114 -9.35 -13.64 0.35
C ARG A 114 -10.28 -14.86 0.43
N ARG A 115 -10.78 -15.32 -0.73
CA ARG A 115 -11.63 -16.52 -0.86
C ARG A 115 -10.93 -17.83 -0.48
N LYS A 116 -9.60 -17.81 -0.41
CA LYS A 116 -8.76 -18.94 0.03
C LYS A 116 -8.46 -18.90 1.53
N PHE A 117 -8.89 -17.85 2.24
CA PHE A 117 -8.66 -17.66 3.67
C PHE A 117 -9.98 -17.70 4.45
N PRO A 118 -9.93 -18.04 5.75
CA PRO A 118 -11.12 -17.98 6.60
C PRO A 118 -11.60 -16.53 6.79
N ASP A 119 -12.88 -16.37 7.08
CA ASP A 119 -13.46 -15.08 7.48
C ASP A 119 -13.21 -14.79 8.97
N THR A 120 -11.94 -14.86 9.35
CA THR A 120 -11.46 -14.58 10.71
C THR A 120 -10.14 -13.79 10.64
N PRO A 121 -9.71 -13.13 11.73
CA PRO A 121 -8.46 -12.38 11.75
C PRO A 121 -7.20 -13.27 11.80
N TYR A 122 -7.36 -14.59 11.94
CA TYR A 122 -6.27 -15.57 12.01
C TYR A 122 -6.50 -16.72 11.03
N CYS A 123 -5.44 -17.39 10.62
CA CYS A 123 -5.52 -18.60 9.79
C CYS A 123 -4.79 -19.70 10.52
N LEU A 124 -5.45 -20.83 10.73
CA LEU A 124 -4.78 -22.01 11.25
C LEU A 124 -3.93 -22.62 10.13
N ASP A 125 -2.76 -23.11 10.51
CA ASP A 125 -1.91 -23.90 9.63
C ASP A 125 -2.13 -25.39 9.93
N GLY A 126 -2.28 -26.19 8.89
CA GLY A 126 -2.58 -27.62 9.00
C GLY A 126 -4.07 -27.98 9.11
N GLU A 127 -4.31 -29.29 9.14
CA GLU A 127 -5.64 -29.86 9.28
C GLU A 127 -6.08 -29.90 10.74
N HIS A 128 -7.38 -29.74 10.96
CA HIS A 128 -7.94 -29.91 12.30
C HIS A 128 -7.94 -31.40 12.68
N HIS A 129 -7.17 -31.77 13.71
CA HIS A 129 -7.19 -33.11 14.29
C HIS A 129 -8.05 -33.13 15.56
N SER A 130 -9.16 -33.88 15.53
CA SER A 130 -9.99 -34.10 16.72
C SER A 130 -9.36 -35.19 17.59
N LEU A 131 -8.92 -34.84 18.78
CA LEU A 131 -8.23 -35.77 19.67
C LEU A 131 -9.22 -36.72 20.38
N GLY A 132 -9.73 -37.76 19.71
CA GLY A 132 -10.50 -38.90 20.28
C GLY A 132 -12.04 -38.78 20.28
N LYS A 133 -12.80 -39.88 20.12
CA LYS A 133 -14.29 -39.85 20.03
C LYS A 133 -15.00 -39.56 21.37
N ALA A 134 -14.35 -39.95 22.46
CA ALA A 134 -14.60 -39.49 23.84
C ALA A 134 -13.49 -38.54 24.35
N ASN A 135 -12.69 -38.03 23.41
CA ASN A 135 -11.48 -37.22 23.57
C ASN A 135 -10.34 -37.72 24.49
N THR A 136 -10.05 -39.03 24.58
CA THR A 136 -9.00 -39.50 25.51
C THR A 136 -7.56 -39.36 25.00
N PHE A 137 -7.29 -39.38 23.69
CA PHE A 137 -5.98 -39.04 23.09
C PHE A 137 -6.13 -38.64 21.62
N MET A 138 -5.02 -38.16 21.03
CA MET A 138 -4.88 -37.61 19.66
C MET A 138 -5.35 -38.54 18.54
#